data_AF-A0A3L7QMX1-F1
#
_entry.id   AF-A0A3L7QMX1-F1
#
_cell.length_a   1.000
_cell.length_b   1.000
_cell.length_c   1.000
_cell.angle_alpha   90.00
_cell.angle_beta   90.00
_cell.angle_gamma   90.00
#
_symmetry.space_group_name_H-M   'P 1'
#
loop_
_entity.id
_entity.type
_entity.pdbx_description
1 polymer ?
#
loop_
_entity_poly.entity_id
_entity_poly.type
_entity_poly.pdbx_seq_one_letter_code
_entity_poly.pdbx_strand_id
1 'polypeptide(L)'
;MSDASDRSIPATARRREAARQQGNMPMAITLGWVAGVAVALACIPTWIAIVVQGGVDMLRQTLSIAIARPGSSPPTFDLEVPLGILVATLAVMFVTTLTVVVIRMLTDGISLNFSRALPTLEKISPLAGIGRIFSWLTLFRMLGGAVTLLILIAVAGISLDEIVSLIGQQVDQIEPSIAGMTVWRASWSIVLAAAGTGAAQWFVQRRRWEQSIRMTPQEFQEELRSLQADPMIRISRENGSARKSAARVSSQATLPAELPASAA
;
A
#
# COMPACT_ATOMS: atom_id res chain seq x y z
N MET A 1 -22.91 -26.10 4.39
CA MET A 1 -22.59 -24.79 5.02
C MET A 1 -22.05 -24.96 6.46
N SER A 2 -21.24 -25.99 6.74
CA SER A 2 -20.77 -26.34 8.10
C SER A 2 -19.26 -26.15 8.33
N ASP A 3 -18.43 -26.04 7.28
CA ASP A 3 -16.96 -25.99 7.42
C ASP A 3 -16.42 -24.73 8.13
N ALA A 4 -17.15 -23.62 8.11
CA ALA A 4 -16.70 -22.38 8.77
C ALA A 4 -16.85 -22.46 10.30
N SER A 5 -17.77 -23.28 10.81
CA SER A 5 -18.02 -23.43 12.25
C SER A 5 -17.04 -24.37 12.93
N ASP A 6 -16.45 -25.31 12.19
CA ASP A 6 -15.46 -26.28 12.71
C ASP A 6 -14.03 -25.72 12.81
N ARG A 7 -13.76 -24.54 12.23
CA ARG A 7 -12.44 -23.90 12.25
C ARG A 7 -12.25 -23.03 13.50
N SER A 8 -11.94 -23.69 14.61
CA SER A 8 -11.77 -23.04 15.93
C SER A 8 -10.30 -22.83 16.34
N ILE A 9 -9.35 -23.57 15.76
CA ILE A 9 -7.95 -23.57 16.20
C ILE A 9 -7.14 -22.47 15.49
N PRO A 10 -6.31 -21.69 16.20
CA PRO A 10 -5.44 -20.68 15.59
C PRO A 10 -4.41 -21.31 14.64
N ALA A 11 -4.03 -20.58 13.60
CA ALA A 11 -3.05 -21.06 12.63
C ALA A 11 -1.65 -21.23 13.25
N THR A 12 -0.98 -22.35 12.94
CA THR A 12 0.43 -22.59 13.27
C THR A 12 1.35 -21.64 12.49
N ALA A 13 2.60 -21.51 12.95
CA ALA A 13 3.62 -20.69 12.29
C ALA A 13 3.85 -21.11 10.83
N ARG A 14 3.81 -22.42 10.53
CA ARG A 14 3.99 -22.95 9.17
C ARG A 14 2.85 -22.56 8.23
N ARG A 15 1.58 -22.67 8.66
CA ARG A 15 0.44 -22.24 7.83
C ARG A 15 0.40 -20.73 7.61
N ARG A 16 0.81 -19.93 8.62
CA ARG A 16 0.99 -18.47 8.44
C ARG A 16 2.03 -18.17 7.37
N GLU A 17 3.17 -18.85 7.40
CA GLU A 17 4.23 -18.64 6.41
C GLU A 17 3.80 -19.13 5.01
N ALA A 18 3.12 -20.27 4.92
CA ALA A 18 2.54 -20.73 3.65
C ALA A 18 1.51 -19.74 3.08
N ALA A 19 0.65 -19.16 3.94
CA ALA A 19 -0.29 -18.12 3.52
C ALA A 19 0.42 -16.85 3.03
N ARG A 20 1.56 -16.48 3.63
CA ARG A 20 2.42 -15.38 3.16
C ARG A 20 3.13 -15.69 1.84
N GLN A 21 3.56 -16.93 1.61
CA GLN A 21 4.17 -17.37 0.35
C GLN A 21 3.15 -17.38 -0.79
N GLN A 22 1.93 -17.87 -0.51
CA GLN A 22 0.78 -17.71 -1.39
C GLN A 22 0.32 -16.24 -1.48
N GLY A 23 0.87 -15.38 -0.61
CA GLY A 23 0.66 -13.96 -0.33
C GLY A 23 -0.79 -13.52 -0.19
N ASN A 24 -1.56 -14.39 0.43
CA ASN A 24 -2.75 -13.99 1.12
C ASN A 24 -2.29 -13.29 2.41
N MET A 25 -2.09 -11.97 2.34
CA MET A 25 -1.66 -11.15 3.48
C MET A 25 -2.54 -9.91 3.60
N PRO A 26 -2.92 -9.48 4.82
CA PRO A 26 -3.73 -8.28 4.97
C PRO A 26 -2.85 -7.09 4.58
N MET A 27 -3.20 -6.43 3.48
CA MET A 27 -2.47 -5.26 2.99
C MET A 27 -2.94 -4.01 3.73
N ALA A 28 -2.07 -3.46 4.58
CA ALA A 28 -2.26 -2.21 5.32
C ALA A 28 -1.89 -0.97 4.48
N ILE A 29 -2.28 -0.97 3.20
CA ILE A 29 -1.93 0.10 2.26
C ILE A 29 -2.29 1.48 2.85
N THR A 30 -3.49 1.60 3.44
CA THR A 30 -4.02 2.85 4.00
C THR A 30 -3.16 3.40 5.15
N LEU A 31 -2.65 2.55 6.05
CA LEU A 31 -1.78 2.98 7.15
C LEU A 31 -0.46 3.54 6.65
N GLY A 32 0.11 2.93 5.60
CA GLY A 32 1.33 3.44 4.95
C GLY A 32 1.13 4.85 4.40
N TRP A 33 0.06 5.08 3.65
CA TRP A 33 -0.26 6.41 3.11
C TRP A 33 -0.49 7.45 4.20
N VAL A 34 -1.25 7.12 5.24
CA VAL A 34 -1.51 8.06 6.34
C VAL A 34 -0.23 8.45 7.05
N ALA A 35 0.67 7.50 7.32
CA ALA A 35 1.97 7.80 7.91
C ALA A 35 2.85 8.66 7.00
N GLY A 36 2.85 8.38 5.69
CA GLY A 36 3.56 9.20 4.71
C GLY A 36 3.05 10.65 4.68
N VAL A 37 1.72 10.85 4.69
CA VAL A 37 1.10 12.18 4.76
C VAL A 37 1.39 12.87 6.09
N ALA A 38 1.36 12.15 7.21
CA ALA A 38 1.69 12.69 8.52
C ALA A 38 3.13 13.22 8.58
N VAL A 39 4.07 12.45 8.04
CA VAL A 39 5.48 12.86 7.95
C VAL A 39 5.67 14.02 6.97
N ALA A 40 5.00 13.99 5.82
CA ALA A 40 5.01 15.10 4.88
C ALA A 40 4.54 16.39 5.56
N LEU A 41 3.39 16.33 6.24
CA LEU A 41 2.83 17.43 7.01
C LEU A 41 3.81 17.92 8.07
N ALA A 42 4.42 17.02 8.84
CA ALA A 42 5.44 17.38 9.84
C ALA A 42 6.66 18.13 9.24
N CYS A 43 7.03 17.82 8.00
CA CYS A 43 8.13 18.48 7.28
C CYS A 43 7.73 19.79 6.59
N ILE A 44 6.44 20.10 6.42
CA ILE A 44 5.98 21.30 5.72
C ILE A 44 6.56 22.60 6.30
N PRO A 45 6.62 22.83 7.63
CA PRO A 45 7.09 24.12 8.17
C PRO A 45 8.55 24.40 7.83
N THR A 46 9.41 23.38 7.94
CA THR A 46 10.83 23.49 7.60
C THR A 46 11.03 23.61 6.10
N TRP A 47 10.27 22.86 5.30
CA TRP A 47 10.30 22.97 3.84
C TRP A 47 9.86 24.36 3.37
N ILE A 48 8.74 24.90 3.87
CA ILE A 48 8.28 26.26 3.57
C ILE A 48 9.34 27.28 3.94
N ALA A 49 9.96 27.17 5.12
CA ALA A 49 11.00 28.11 5.54
C ALA A 49 12.18 28.14 4.54
N ILE A 50 12.66 26.98 4.09
CA ILE A 50 13.77 26.88 3.13
C ILE A 50 13.35 27.41 1.74
N VAL A 51 12.15 27.05 1.28
CA VAL A 51 11.66 27.44 -0.05
C VAL A 51 11.39 28.94 -0.12
N VAL A 52 10.74 29.51 0.89
CA VAL A 52 10.44 30.93 0.96
C VAL A 52 11.73 31.74 1.08
N GLN A 53 12.67 31.34 1.94
CA GLN A 53 13.96 32.02 2.06
C GLN A 53 14.73 31.96 0.74
N GLY A 54 14.86 30.77 0.13
CA GLY A 54 15.54 30.62 -1.16
C GLY A 54 14.88 31.44 -2.28
N GLY A 55 13.55 31.51 -2.32
CA GLY A 55 12.81 32.34 -3.28
C GLY A 55 13.00 33.83 -3.04
N VAL A 56 13.02 34.28 -1.79
CA VAL A 56 13.31 35.68 -1.43
C VAL A 56 14.75 36.05 -1.80
N ASP A 57 15.72 35.16 -1.58
CA ASP A 57 17.11 35.40 -1.93
C ASP A 57 17.31 35.49 -3.45
N MET A 58 16.66 34.62 -4.23
CA MET A 58 16.63 34.74 -5.68
C MET A 58 16.05 36.08 -6.11
N LEU A 59 14.90 36.48 -5.55
CA LEU A 59 14.25 37.75 -5.88
C LEU A 59 15.16 38.95 -5.55
N ARG A 60 15.81 38.94 -4.38
CA ARG A 60 16.77 39.97 -3.97
C ARG A 60 17.98 40.02 -4.91
N GLN A 61 18.49 38.87 -5.33
CA GLN A 61 19.60 38.79 -6.27
C GLN A 61 19.22 39.35 -7.64
N THR A 62 18.05 38.96 -8.17
CA THR A 62 17.54 39.49 -9.45
C THR A 62 17.31 41.00 -9.39
N LEU A 63 16.68 41.50 -8.32
CA LEU A 63 16.46 42.93 -8.12
C LEU A 63 17.78 43.70 -8.01
N SER A 64 18.75 43.18 -7.26
CA SER A 64 20.05 43.87 -7.08
C SER A 64 20.83 43.96 -8.39
N ILE A 65 20.82 42.91 -9.23
CA ILE A 65 21.42 42.92 -10.56
C ILE A 65 20.71 43.93 -11.47
N ALA A 66 19.37 43.94 -11.46
CA ALA A 66 18.57 44.86 -12.28
C ALA A 66 18.82 46.34 -11.91
N ILE A 67 18.99 46.64 -10.62
CA ILE A 67 19.32 47.99 -10.13
C ILE A 67 20.78 48.36 -10.48
N ALA A 68 21.72 47.42 -10.34
CA ALA A 68 23.14 47.66 -10.60
C ALA A 68 23.48 47.82 -12.09
N ARG A 69 22.66 47.27 -13.00
CA ARG A 69 22.85 47.33 -14.45
C ARG A 69 21.55 47.71 -15.18
N PRO A 70 21.11 48.97 -15.08
CA PRO A 70 19.90 49.42 -15.77
C PRO A 70 20.09 49.30 -17.30
N GLY A 71 19.24 48.51 -17.95
CA GLY A 71 19.25 48.33 -19.41
C GLY A 71 20.02 47.11 -19.93
N SER A 72 20.65 46.29 -19.07
CA SER A 72 21.07 44.95 -19.50
C SER A 72 19.83 44.12 -19.82
N SER A 73 19.93 43.21 -20.81
CA SER A 73 18.90 42.18 -21.02
C SER A 73 18.54 41.56 -19.66
N PRO A 74 17.25 41.30 -19.37
CA PRO A 74 16.89 40.67 -18.11
C PRO A 74 17.83 39.47 -17.93
N PRO A 75 18.40 39.26 -16.73
CA PRO A 75 19.19 38.07 -16.49
C PRO A 75 18.35 36.92 -17.03
N THR A 76 18.92 36.15 -17.97
CA THR A 76 18.26 34.96 -18.45
C THR A 76 17.78 34.24 -17.20
N PHE A 77 16.49 33.93 -17.13
CA PHE A 77 15.98 33.01 -16.12
C PHE A 77 16.55 31.65 -16.50
N ASP A 78 17.87 31.49 -16.37
CA ASP A 78 18.47 30.20 -16.17
C ASP A 78 17.78 29.75 -14.89
N LEU A 79 16.84 28.81 -15.08
CA LEU A 79 15.96 28.27 -14.05
C LEU A 79 16.80 27.41 -13.09
N GLU A 80 17.87 27.99 -12.57
CA GLU A 80 18.74 27.41 -11.57
C GLU A 80 17.96 27.48 -10.27
N VAL A 81 17.10 26.47 -10.07
CA VAL A 81 16.48 26.20 -8.79
C VAL A 81 17.61 26.14 -7.77
N PRO A 82 17.58 26.96 -6.70
CA PRO A 82 18.62 26.96 -5.69
C PRO A 82 18.83 25.53 -5.20
N LEU A 83 20.08 25.09 -5.15
CA LEU A 83 20.40 23.73 -4.70
C LEU A 83 19.73 23.41 -3.36
N GLY A 84 19.60 24.40 -2.47
CA GLY A 84 18.88 24.28 -1.21
C GLY A 84 17.39 23.91 -1.35
N ILE A 85 16.67 24.51 -2.30
CA ILE A 85 15.26 24.19 -2.58
C ILE A 85 15.13 22.79 -3.16
N LEU A 86 16.03 22.43 -4.10
CA LEU A 86 16.05 21.10 -4.71
C LEU A 86 16.32 20.02 -3.65
N VAL A 87 17.37 20.19 -2.84
CA VAL A 87 17.75 19.25 -1.79
C VAL A 87 16.64 19.13 -0.74
N ALA A 88 16.04 20.24 -0.30
CA ALA A 88 14.94 20.19 0.66
C ALA A 88 13.73 19.42 0.12
N THR A 89 13.36 19.65 -1.14
CA THR A 89 12.23 18.95 -1.78
C THR A 89 12.51 17.46 -1.94
N LEU A 90 13.71 17.10 -2.41
CA LEU A 90 14.13 15.70 -2.53
C LEU A 90 14.22 15.01 -1.16
N ALA A 91 14.68 15.71 -0.13
CA ALA A 91 14.75 15.17 1.23
C ALA A 91 13.35 14.85 1.78
N VAL A 92 12.38 15.76 1.62
CA VAL A 92 11.00 15.49 2.03
C VAL A 92 10.42 14.30 1.26
N MET A 93 10.57 14.27 -0.07
CA MET A 93 10.09 13.14 -0.89
C MET A 93 10.73 11.81 -0.49
N PHE A 94 12.03 11.83 -0.21
CA PHE A 94 12.77 10.64 0.23
C PHE A 94 12.25 10.14 1.58
N VAL A 95 12.14 11.03 2.56
CA VAL A 95 11.68 10.68 3.92
C VAL A 95 10.23 10.21 3.92
N THR A 96 9.34 10.83 3.15
CA THR A 96 7.94 10.38 3.03
C THR A 96 7.84 9.02 2.36
N THR A 97 8.60 8.80 1.28
CA THR A 97 8.61 7.51 0.57
C THR A 97 9.17 6.41 1.46
N LEU A 98 10.29 6.68 2.13
CA LEU A 98 10.90 5.76 3.07
C LEU A 98 9.92 5.40 4.21
N THR A 99 9.20 6.38 4.75
CA THR A 99 8.18 6.15 5.78
C THR A 99 7.11 5.18 5.30
N VAL A 100 6.55 5.41 4.10
CA VAL A 100 5.52 4.52 3.52
C VAL A 100 6.07 3.10 3.37
N VAL A 101 7.31 2.95 2.86
CA VAL A 101 7.95 1.64 2.69
C VAL A 101 8.14 0.94 4.03
N VAL A 102 8.69 1.63 5.03
CA VAL A 102 8.95 1.08 6.37
C VAL A 102 7.65 0.68 7.05
N ILE A 103 6.62 1.53 7.03
CA ILE A 103 5.32 1.22 7.62
C ILE A 103 4.74 -0.03 6.96
N ARG A 104 4.77 -0.10 5.63
CA ARG A 104 4.26 -1.27 4.89
C ARG A 104 5.05 -2.54 5.21
N MET A 105 6.38 -2.45 5.33
CA MET A 105 7.21 -3.59 5.75
C MET A 105 6.85 -4.07 7.17
N LEU A 106 6.55 -3.15 8.09
CA LEU A 106 6.17 -3.47 9.47
C LEU A 106 4.77 -4.08 9.56
N THR A 107 3.80 -3.56 8.79
CA THR A 107 2.40 -4.01 8.84
C THR A 107 2.13 -5.25 8.00
N ASP A 108 2.68 -5.26 6.78
CA ASP A 108 2.46 -6.31 5.77
C ASP A 108 3.57 -7.36 5.83
N GLY A 109 4.60 -7.21 6.68
CA GLY A 109 5.74 -8.11 6.70
C GLY A 109 6.57 -8.09 5.41
N ILE A 110 7.75 -8.69 5.47
CA ILE A 110 8.63 -8.82 4.30
C ILE A 110 8.31 -10.15 3.62
N SER A 111 7.67 -10.13 2.45
CA SER A 111 7.46 -11.33 1.62
C SER A 111 8.07 -11.13 0.23
N LEU A 112 9.33 -11.55 0.06
CA LEU A 112 10.00 -11.56 -1.24
C LEU A 112 9.67 -12.86 -1.98
N ASN A 113 8.51 -12.90 -2.64
CA ASN A 113 8.08 -14.05 -3.43
C ASN A 113 8.32 -13.80 -4.92
N PHE A 114 9.50 -14.20 -5.43
CA PHE A 114 9.83 -14.10 -6.85
C PHE A 114 8.86 -14.90 -7.75
N SER A 115 8.28 -15.99 -7.26
CA SER A 115 7.27 -16.77 -7.99
C SER A 115 5.98 -16.00 -8.30
N ARG A 116 5.73 -14.86 -7.63
CA ARG A 116 4.57 -14.00 -7.91
C ARG A 116 4.81 -12.98 -9.02
N ALA A 117 6.06 -12.72 -9.39
CA ALA A 117 6.41 -11.85 -10.52
C ALA A 117 6.10 -12.53 -11.86
N LEU A 118 5.93 -13.85 -11.87
CA LEU A 118 5.56 -14.60 -13.07
C LEU A 118 4.05 -14.44 -13.37
N PRO A 119 3.68 -13.93 -14.56
CA PRO A 119 2.30 -13.85 -14.99
C PRO A 119 1.75 -15.26 -15.15
N THR A 120 0.76 -15.62 -14.34
CA THR A 120 0.07 -16.91 -14.39
C THR A 120 -1.23 -16.72 -15.14
N LEU A 121 -1.49 -17.51 -16.19
CA LEU A 121 -2.65 -17.35 -17.09
C LEU A 121 -4.00 -17.39 -16.35
N GLU A 122 -4.10 -18.12 -15.23
CA GLU A 122 -5.29 -18.11 -14.37
C GLU A 122 -5.65 -16.72 -13.81
N LYS A 123 -4.65 -15.85 -13.56
CA LYS A 123 -4.86 -14.50 -13.01
C LYS A 123 -5.39 -13.49 -14.03
N ILE A 124 -5.37 -13.83 -15.32
CA ILE A 124 -5.75 -12.92 -16.43
C ILE A 124 -7.19 -13.18 -16.90
N SER A 125 -7.90 -14.17 -16.36
CA SER A 125 -9.28 -14.44 -16.77
C SER A 125 -10.23 -13.28 -16.38
N PRO A 126 -10.78 -12.51 -17.35
CA PRO A 126 -11.60 -11.35 -17.05
C PRO A 126 -12.93 -11.73 -16.37
N LEU A 127 -13.46 -12.93 -16.68
CA LEU A 127 -14.66 -13.47 -16.04
C LEU A 127 -14.48 -13.68 -14.52
N ALA A 128 -13.36 -14.27 -14.09
CA ALA A 128 -13.07 -14.45 -12.67
C ALA A 128 -12.77 -13.10 -11.98
N GLY A 129 -12.20 -12.15 -12.73
CA GLY A 129 -12.02 -10.76 -12.29
C GLY A 129 -13.33 -10.07 -11.92
N ILE A 130 -14.36 -10.20 -12.77
CA ILE A 130 -15.69 -9.62 -12.52
C ILE A 130 -16.33 -10.22 -11.26
N GLY A 131 -16.28 -11.55 -11.09
CA GLY A 131 -16.80 -12.22 -9.89
C GLY A 131 -16.07 -11.79 -8.61
N ARG A 132 -14.78 -11.44 -8.71
CA ARG A 132 -13.99 -10.92 -7.58
C ARG A 132 -14.39 -9.48 -7.24
N ILE A 133 -14.65 -8.64 -8.25
CA ILE A 133 -15.10 -7.25 -8.10
C ILE A 133 -16.53 -7.20 -7.55
N PHE A 134 -17.44 -8.04 -8.05
CA PHE A 134 -18.84 -8.14 -7.58
C PHE A 134 -19.03 -9.16 -6.44
N SER A 135 -18.00 -9.38 -5.62
CA SER A 135 -18.13 -10.22 -4.43
C SER A 135 -18.66 -9.42 -3.24
N TRP A 136 -19.39 -10.09 -2.34
CA TRP A 136 -19.81 -9.52 -1.05
C TRP A 136 -18.66 -8.89 -0.27
N LEU A 137 -17.45 -9.47 -0.39
CA LEU A 137 -16.24 -8.95 0.23
C LEU A 137 -15.86 -7.56 -0.30
N THR A 138 -15.96 -7.35 -1.61
CA THR A 138 -15.68 -6.06 -2.24
C THR A 138 -16.72 -5.02 -1.84
N LEU A 139 -18.00 -5.40 -1.75
CA LEU A 139 -19.06 -4.49 -1.30
C LEU A 139 -18.81 -4.00 0.14
N PHE A 140 -18.45 -4.90 1.07
CA PHE A 140 -18.08 -4.50 2.43
C PHE A 140 -16.83 -3.61 2.48
N ARG A 141 -15.86 -3.85 1.58
CA ARG A 141 -14.65 -3.01 1.50
C ARG A 141 -14.98 -1.62 0.95
N MET A 142 -15.87 -1.53 -0.04
CA MET A 142 -16.37 -0.27 -0.57
C MET A 142 -17.14 0.52 0.48
N LEU A 143 -18.03 -0.14 1.23
CA LEU A 143 -18.77 0.49 2.33
C LEU A 143 -17.81 1.05 3.39
N GLY A 144 -16.80 0.27 3.79
CA GLY A 144 -15.77 0.74 4.73
C GLY A 144 -15.00 1.95 4.19
N GLY A 145 -14.70 1.99 2.89
CA GLY A 145 -14.09 3.13 2.22
C GLY A 145 -15.00 4.36 2.19
N ALA A 146 -16.29 4.18 1.90
CA ALA A 146 -17.29 5.26 1.89
C ALA A 146 -17.47 5.87 3.29
N VAL A 147 -17.52 5.03 4.35
CA VAL A 147 -17.58 5.51 5.73
C VAL A 147 -16.33 6.32 6.08
N THR A 148 -15.14 5.83 5.74
CA THR A 148 -13.89 6.60 5.93
C THR A 148 -13.95 7.94 5.20
N LEU A 149 -14.41 7.96 3.95
CA LEU A 149 -14.52 9.19 3.17
C LEU A 149 -15.50 10.18 3.81
N LEU A 150 -16.67 9.73 4.26
CA LEU A 150 -17.65 10.57 4.95
C LEU A 150 -17.08 11.18 6.23
N ILE A 151 -16.34 10.40 7.01
CA ILE A 151 -15.67 10.89 8.22
C ILE A 151 -14.65 11.97 7.87
N LEU A 152 -13.83 11.76 6.84
CA LEU A 152 -12.85 12.74 6.40
C LEU A 152 -13.51 14.02 5.88
N ILE A 153 -14.60 13.91 5.12
CA ILE A 153 -15.38 15.06 4.65
C ILE A 153 -15.97 15.84 5.83
N ALA A 154 -16.53 15.16 6.83
CA ALA A 154 -17.09 15.82 8.00
C ALA A 154 -16.02 16.58 8.80
N VAL A 155 -14.87 15.95 9.05
CA VAL A 155 -13.74 16.58 9.75
C VAL A 155 -13.17 17.74 8.93
N ALA A 156 -13.04 17.58 7.62
CA ALA A 156 -12.60 18.66 6.73
C ALA A 156 -13.60 19.82 6.71
N GLY A 157 -14.91 19.54 6.69
CA GLY A 157 -15.96 20.57 6.72
C GLY A 157 -15.90 21.43 7.98
N ILE A 158 -15.81 20.80 9.15
CA ILE A 158 -15.65 21.49 10.44
C ILE A 158 -14.38 22.34 10.45
N SER A 159 -13.29 21.81 9.90
CA SER A 159 -12.01 22.52 9.85
C SER A 159 -11.99 23.67 8.83
N LEU A 160 -12.75 23.53 7.74
CA LEU A 160 -12.88 24.55 6.71
C LEU A 160 -13.70 25.74 7.19
N ASP A 161 -14.74 25.53 8.00
CA ASP A 161 -15.50 26.63 8.59
C ASP A 161 -14.60 27.57 9.42
N GLU A 162 -13.67 27.02 10.21
CA GLU A 162 -12.68 27.83 10.94
C GLU A 162 -11.80 28.63 9.98
N ILE A 163 -11.31 28.02 8.90
CA ILE A 163 -10.45 28.67 7.91
C ILE A 163 -11.21 29.76 7.13
N VAL A 164 -12.45 29.49 6.71
CA VAL A 164 -13.30 30.44 5.98
C VAL A 164 -13.66 31.62 6.88
N SER A 165 -13.91 31.39 8.16
CA SER A 165 -14.17 32.46 9.13
C SER A 165 -12.98 33.42 9.29
N LEU A 166 -11.75 32.90 9.21
CA LEU A 166 -10.52 33.70 9.21
C LEU A 166 -10.37 34.51 7.92
N ILE A 167 -10.62 33.89 6.76
CA ILE A 167 -10.52 34.56 5.44
C ILE A 167 -11.58 35.66 5.28
N GLY A 168 -12.75 35.51 5.92
CA GLY A 168 -13.81 36.53 5.93
C GLY A 168 -13.46 37.80 6.72
N GLN A 169 -12.37 37.80 7.49
CA GLN A 169 -11.85 38.98 8.17
C GLN A 169 -11.02 39.84 7.20
N GLN A 170 -10.92 41.14 7.45
CA GLN A 170 -10.07 42.02 6.64
C GLN A 170 -8.62 41.50 6.67
N VAL A 171 -7.99 41.36 5.49
CA VAL A 171 -6.66 40.78 5.33
C VAL A 171 -5.60 41.47 6.21
N ASP A 172 -5.74 42.78 6.44
CA ASP A 172 -4.84 43.57 7.29
C ASP A 172 -4.93 43.24 8.80
N GLN A 173 -5.96 42.50 9.22
CA GLN A 173 -6.16 42.10 10.62
C GLN A 173 -5.73 40.64 10.89
N ILE A 174 -5.40 39.87 9.85
CA ILE A 174 -5.05 38.46 10.00
C ILE A 174 -3.55 38.35 10.24
N GLU A 175 -3.18 37.99 11.46
CA GLU A 175 -1.79 37.66 11.77
C GLU A 175 -1.41 36.36 11.02
N PRO A 176 -0.35 36.35 10.17
CA PRO A 176 0.02 35.18 9.37
C PRO A 176 0.31 33.92 10.22
N SER A 177 0.77 34.13 11.45
CA SER A 177 1.00 33.10 12.47
C SER A 177 -0.29 32.37 12.86
N ILE A 178 -1.40 33.10 13.04
CA ILE A 178 -2.71 32.58 13.42
C ILE A 178 -3.32 31.79 12.26
N ALA A 179 -3.25 32.32 11.04
CA ALA A 179 -3.72 31.61 9.86
C ALA A 179 -2.93 30.30 9.64
N GLY A 180 -1.60 30.35 9.75
CA GLY A 180 -0.74 29.17 9.64
C GLY A 180 -1.04 28.11 10.70
N MET A 181 -1.22 28.52 11.96
CA MET A 181 -1.57 27.61 13.05
C MET A 181 -2.95 26.95 12.85
N THR A 182 -3.93 27.71 12.33
CA THR A 182 -5.27 27.19 12.08
C THR A 182 -5.24 26.13 10.97
N VAL A 183 -4.56 26.41 9.85
CA VAL A 183 -4.37 25.44 8.76
C VAL A 183 -3.57 24.22 9.23
N TRP A 184 -2.56 24.43 10.09
CA TRP A 184 -1.79 23.34 10.68
C TRP A 184 -2.64 22.40 11.53
N ARG A 185 -3.47 22.96 12.42
CA ARG A 185 -4.39 22.22 13.29
C ARG A 185 -5.46 21.48 12.48
N ALA A 186 -6.05 22.16 11.49
CA ALA A 186 -6.99 21.56 10.54
C ALA A 186 -6.38 20.36 9.83
N SER A 187 -5.17 20.52 9.28
CA SER A 187 -4.45 19.45 8.57
C SER A 187 -4.20 18.24 9.48
N TRP A 188 -3.75 18.47 10.72
CA TRP A 188 -3.53 17.39 11.68
C TRP A 188 -4.82 16.69 12.11
N SER A 189 -5.93 17.40 12.24
CA SER A 189 -7.22 16.79 12.56
C SER A 189 -7.66 15.78 11.49
N ILE A 190 -7.44 16.11 10.21
CA ILE A 190 -7.73 15.22 9.08
C ILE A 190 -6.80 14.01 9.10
N VAL A 191 -5.50 14.21 9.35
CA VAL A 191 -4.53 13.10 9.46
C VAL A 191 -4.89 12.16 10.61
N LEU A 192 -5.30 12.68 11.77
CA LEU A 192 -5.73 11.88 12.90
C LEU A 192 -7.01 11.09 12.60
N ALA A 193 -7.98 11.70 11.92
CA ALA A 193 -9.18 11.01 11.47
C ALA A 193 -8.85 9.90 10.45
N ALA A 194 -7.92 10.17 9.52
CA ALA A 194 -7.44 9.19 8.56
C ALA A 194 -6.69 8.04 9.26
N ALA A 195 -5.90 8.34 10.29
CA ALA A 195 -5.20 7.33 11.09
C ALA A 195 -6.18 6.44 11.85
N GLY A 196 -7.19 7.02 12.51
CA GLY A 196 -8.21 6.26 13.24
C GLY A 196 -9.03 5.34 12.32
N THR A 197 -9.51 5.88 11.21
CA THR A 197 -10.28 5.11 10.22
C THR A 197 -9.42 4.05 9.50
N GLY A 198 -8.18 4.39 9.14
CA GLY A 198 -7.22 3.47 8.55
C GLY A 198 -6.85 2.33 9.49
N ALA A 199 -6.63 2.61 10.77
CA ALA A 199 -6.38 1.59 11.79
C ALA A 199 -7.59 0.67 11.99
N ALA A 200 -8.81 1.22 12.02
CA ALA A 200 -10.03 0.42 12.11
C ALA A 200 -10.19 -0.52 10.91
N GLN A 201 -9.98 -0.01 9.69
CA GLN A 201 -10.02 -0.83 8.47
C GLN A 201 -8.96 -1.94 8.50
N TRP A 202 -7.73 -1.60 8.87
CA TRP A 202 -6.65 -2.58 9.00
C TRP A 202 -6.99 -3.65 10.03
N PHE A 203 -7.53 -3.26 11.19
CA PHE A 203 -7.90 -4.20 12.25
C PHE A 203 -8.99 -5.17 11.81
N VAL A 204 -10.03 -4.67 11.12
CA VAL A 204 -11.07 -5.52 10.53
C VAL A 204 -10.49 -6.48 9.51
N GLN A 205 -9.61 -6.00 8.63
CA GLN A 205 -8.95 -6.83 7.62
C GLN A 205 -8.03 -7.87 8.25
N ARG A 206 -7.31 -7.50 9.31
CA ARG A 206 -6.42 -8.38 10.06
C ARG A 206 -7.22 -9.48 10.76
N ARG A 207 -8.34 -9.14 11.41
CA ARG A 207 -9.24 -10.13 12.04
C ARG A 207 -9.83 -11.09 11.01
N ARG A 208 -10.29 -10.60 9.86
CA ARG A 208 -10.82 -11.44 8.78
C ARG A 208 -9.76 -12.38 8.22
N TRP A 209 -8.55 -11.87 8.02
CA TRP A 209 -7.42 -12.69 7.59
C TRP A 209 -7.11 -13.79 8.61
N GLU A 210 -7.02 -13.44 9.90
CA GLU A 210 -6.76 -14.42 10.96
C GLU A 210 -7.86 -15.49 11.04
N GLN A 211 -9.13 -15.10 10.85
CA GLN A 211 -10.25 -16.04 10.75
C GLN A 211 -10.14 -16.96 9.53
N SER A 212 -9.68 -16.45 8.38
CA SER A 212 -9.56 -17.23 7.15
C SER A 212 -8.49 -18.32 7.21
N ILE A 213 -7.47 -18.15 8.05
CA ILE A 213 -6.37 -19.11 8.23
C ILE A 213 -6.58 -20.09 9.39
N ARG A 214 -7.69 -19.98 10.13
CA ARG A 214 -8.02 -20.93 11.21
C ARG A 214 -8.13 -22.36 10.70
N MET A 215 -7.77 -23.28 11.57
CA MET A 215 -7.75 -24.72 11.27
C MET A 215 -8.88 -25.44 11.96
N THR A 216 -9.31 -26.55 11.36
CA THR A 216 -10.13 -27.55 12.06
C THR A 216 -9.24 -28.43 12.96
N PRO A 217 -9.80 -29.11 13.97
CA PRO A 217 -9.08 -30.09 14.77
C PRO A 217 -8.42 -31.20 13.94
N GLN A 218 -9.07 -31.60 12.85
CA GLN A 218 -8.55 -32.62 11.93
C GLN A 218 -7.33 -32.10 11.16
N GLU A 219 -7.43 -30.90 10.56
CA GLU A 219 -6.32 -30.25 9.85
C GLU A 219 -5.10 -30.04 10.77
N PHE A 220 -5.34 -29.68 12.05
CA PHE A 220 -4.27 -29.51 13.03
C PHE A 220 -3.55 -30.83 13.36
N GLN A 221 -4.30 -31.93 13.54
CA GLN A 221 -3.70 -33.25 13.76
C GLN A 221 -2.92 -33.74 12.54
N GLU A 222 -3.41 -33.49 11.32
CA GLU A 222 -2.67 -33.80 10.09
C GLU A 222 -1.38 -32.99 9.98
N GLU A 223 -1.41 -31.70 10.35
CA GLU A 223 -0.22 -30.86 10.32
C GLU A 223 0.82 -31.35 11.35
N LEU A 224 0.39 -31.71 12.57
CA LEU A 224 1.26 -32.30 13.59
C LEU A 224 1.86 -33.63 13.13
N ARG A 225 1.06 -34.51 12.51
CA ARG A 225 1.57 -35.76 11.92
C ARG A 225 2.57 -35.50 10.80
N SER A 226 2.36 -34.46 9.99
CA SER A 226 3.29 -34.07 8.93
C SER A 226 4.62 -33.52 9.47
N LEU A 227 4.61 -32.93 10.66
CA LEU A 227 5.80 -32.41 11.34
C LEU A 227 6.58 -33.53 12.03
N GLN A 228 5.89 -34.54 12.55
CA GLN A 228 6.48 -35.73 13.18
C GLN A 228 6.90 -36.80 12.16
N ALA A 229 6.50 -36.67 10.89
CA ALA A 229 6.91 -37.59 9.84
C ALA A 229 8.42 -37.45 9.56
N ASP A 230 9.13 -38.56 9.66
CA ASP A 230 10.57 -38.69 9.43
C ASP A 230 10.96 -38.03 8.07
N PRO A 231 11.95 -37.11 8.04
CA PRO A 231 12.38 -36.43 6.81
C PRO A 231 12.69 -37.39 5.64
N MET A 232 13.11 -38.63 5.95
CA MET A 232 13.37 -39.70 4.98
C MET A 232 12.10 -40.10 4.19
N ILE A 233 10.94 -40.11 4.85
CA ILE A 233 9.64 -40.47 4.25
C ILE A 233 9.11 -39.32 3.38
N ARG A 234 9.42 -38.06 3.73
CA ARG A 234 9.02 -36.88 2.97
C ARG A 234 9.73 -36.81 1.61
N ILE A 235 11.04 -37.06 1.58
CA ILE A 235 11.84 -37.12 0.33
C ILE A 235 11.35 -38.28 -0.57
N SER A 236 11.04 -39.44 0.04
CA SER A 236 10.56 -40.61 -0.71
C SER A 236 9.19 -40.39 -1.37
N ARG A 237 8.28 -39.66 -0.69
CA ARG A 237 6.97 -39.27 -1.26
C ARG A 237 7.09 -38.21 -2.36
N GLU A 238 7.96 -37.22 -2.18
CA GLU A 238 8.19 -36.17 -3.17
C GLU A 238 8.79 -36.76 -4.47
N ASN A 239 9.81 -37.60 -4.34
CA ASN A 239 10.43 -38.32 -5.46
C ASN A 239 9.46 -39.31 -6.16
N GLY A 240 8.60 -39.98 -5.40
CA GLY A 240 7.57 -40.87 -5.94
C GLY A 240 6.47 -40.12 -6.70
N SER A 241 6.10 -38.93 -6.26
CA SER A 241 5.10 -38.09 -6.94
C SER A 241 5.63 -37.50 -8.25
N ALA A 242 6.90 -37.06 -8.27
CA ALA A 242 7.58 -36.56 -9.47
C ALA A 242 7.76 -37.64 -10.54
N ARG A 243 8.03 -38.89 -10.14
CA ARG A 243 8.11 -40.02 -11.07
C ARG A 243 6.75 -40.37 -11.69
N LYS A 244 5.66 -40.28 -10.92
CA LYS A 244 4.31 -40.57 -11.43
C LYS A 244 3.79 -39.52 -12.40
N SER A 245 4.10 -38.24 -12.17
CA SER A 245 3.77 -37.16 -13.11
C SER A 245 4.60 -37.25 -14.39
N ALA A 246 5.90 -37.58 -14.31
CA ALA A 246 6.73 -37.83 -15.48
C ALA A 246 6.26 -39.04 -16.32
N ALA A 247 5.84 -40.13 -15.65
CA ALA A 247 5.30 -41.31 -16.33
C ALA A 247 3.95 -41.05 -17.03
N ARG A 248 3.10 -40.17 -16.46
CA ARG A 248 1.82 -39.78 -17.07
C ARG A 248 2.00 -38.93 -18.33
N VAL A 249 2.98 -38.04 -18.32
CA VAL A 249 3.34 -37.20 -19.48
C VAL A 249 3.95 -38.05 -20.60
N SER A 250 4.80 -39.02 -20.25
CA SER A 250 5.38 -39.96 -21.22
C SER A 250 4.35 -40.90 -21.84
N SER A 251 3.31 -41.28 -21.09
CA SER A 251 2.23 -42.17 -21.57
C SER A 251 1.26 -41.49 -22.54
N GLN A 252 1.19 -40.15 -22.56
CA GLN A 252 0.35 -39.40 -23.50
C GLN A 252 1.05 -39.10 -24.83
N ALA A 253 2.38 -39.27 -24.90
CA ALA A 253 3.19 -38.97 -26.08
C ALA A 253 3.37 -40.15 -27.05
N THR A 254 2.88 -41.35 -26.71
CA THR A 254 3.14 -42.60 -27.46
C THR A 254 1.87 -43.29 -28.00
N LEU A 255 0.82 -42.56 -28.37
CA LEU A 255 -0.24 -43.11 -29.20
C LEU A 255 0.18 -43.03 -30.68
N PRO A 256 0.49 -44.16 -31.36
CA PRO A 256 0.84 -44.15 -32.77
C PRO A 256 -0.39 -43.78 -33.62
N ALA A 257 -0.17 -42.88 -34.58
CA ALA A 257 -1.13 -42.54 -35.62
C ALA A 257 -1.51 -43.82 -36.40
N GLU A 258 -2.78 -44.21 -36.32
CA GLU A 258 -3.34 -45.22 -37.20
C GLU A 258 -3.24 -44.74 -38.66
N LEU A 259 -2.57 -45.55 -39.48
CA LEU A 259 -2.51 -45.41 -40.93
C LEU A 259 -3.87 -45.79 -41.54
N PRO A 260 -4.47 -44.99 -42.45
CA PRO A 260 -5.66 -45.42 -43.15
C PRO A 260 -5.30 -46.48 -44.20
N ALA A 261 -6.00 -47.61 -44.10
CA ALA A 261 -5.96 -48.70 -45.05
C ALA A 261 -6.53 -48.27 -46.41
N SER A 262 -5.77 -48.61 -47.46
CA SER A 262 -6.21 -49.03 -48.79
C SER A 262 -7.73 -49.19 -48.99
N ALA A 263 -8.31 -48.37 -49.87
CA ALA A 263 -9.47 -48.74 -50.66
C ALA A 263 -9.42 -48.04 -52.04
N ALA A 264 -9.46 -48.88 -53.09
CA ALA A 264 -9.44 -48.61 -54.54
C ALA A 264 -8.06 -48.45 -55.19
#